data_AF-A0A0F4RLZ2-F1
#
_entry.id   AF-A0A0F4RLZ2-F1
#
_cell.length_a   1.000
_cell.length_b   1.000
_cell.length_c   1.000
_cell.angle_alpha   90.00
_cell.angle_beta   90.00
_cell.angle_gamma   90.00
#
_symmetry.space_group_name_H-M   'P 1'
#
loop_
_entity.id
_entity.type
_entity.pdbx_description
1 polymer ?
#
loop_
_entity_poly.entity_id
_entity_poly.type
_entity_poly.pdbx_seq_one_letter_code
_entity_poly.pdbx_strand_id
1 'polypeptide(L)'
;MKISERMARIDKALEPLKADLLAAGVRFKNTGEIHLLHKEDYPIGLPIIFAHLQMAYDDLPRAIMAEAFYYTKNIHTLNAWPDIAEIYTQTPNQALPFSDGALPVQESDAKEMLANALLRLYQPKRFDAVVDIVRNPRNGRTRIILLEPLLRVRNRRVRAMEVLKELMADPVLETALSERGVG
;
A
#
# COMPACT_ATOMS: atom_id res chain seq x y z
N MET A 1 -9.16 -24.07 3.26
CA MET A 1 -10.37 -23.26 3.01
C MET A 1 -10.65 -23.26 1.51
N LYS A 2 -11.89 -23.56 1.10
CA LYS A 2 -12.30 -23.47 -0.31
C LYS A 2 -12.33 -22.00 -0.76
N ILE A 3 -12.20 -21.73 -2.06
CA ILE A 3 -12.25 -20.36 -2.61
C ILE A 3 -13.55 -19.65 -2.20
N SER A 4 -14.69 -20.34 -2.24
CA SER A 4 -16.00 -19.80 -1.85
C SER A 4 -16.05 -19.37 -0.38
N GLU A 5 -15.48 -20.17 0.52
CA GLU A 5 -15.39 -19.85 1.96
C GLU A 5 -14.48 -18.64 2.21
N ARG A 6 -13.37 -18.54 1.46
CA ARG A 6 -12.47 -17.38 1.51
C ARG A 6 -13.20 -16.11 1.11
N MET A 7 -13.95 -16.14 0.00
CA MET A 7 -14.70 -14.98 -0.49
C MET A 7 -15.79 -14.57 0.51
N ALA A 8 -16.55 -15.52 1.06
CA ALA A 8 -17.57 -15.21 2.07
C ALA A 8 -16.98 -14.56 3.33
N ARG A 9 -15.79 -15.00 3.78
CA ARG A 9 -15.09 -14.37 4.91
C ARG A 9 -14.64 -12.94 4.59
N ILE A 10 -14.09 -12.70 3.39
CA ILE A 10 -13.71 -11.36 2.93
C ILE A 10 -14.94 -10.46 2.92
N ASP A 11 -16.03 -10.93 2.33
CA ASP A 11 -17.27 -10.16 2.23
C ASP A 11 -17.83 -9.78 3.59
N LYS A 12 -17.88 -10.74 4.52
CA LYS A 12 -18.29 -10.52 5.91
C LYS A 12 -17.37 -9.53 6.62
N ALA A 13 -16.06 -9.65 6.46
CA ALA A 13 -15.11 -8.74 7.08
C ALA A 13 -15.34 -7.30 6.59
N LEU A 14 -15.62 -7.12 5.31
CA LEU A 14 -15.81 -5.81 4.68
C LEU A 14 -17.22 -5.22 4.85
N GLU A 15 -18.16 -5.90 5.49
CA GLU A 15 -19.53 -5.39 5.71
C GLU A 15 -19.58 -4.02 6.42
N PRO A 16 -18.81 -3.76 7.50
CA PRO A 16 -18.83 -2.45 8.16
C PRO A 16 -18.42 -1.32 7.21
N LEU A 17 -17.37 -1.54 6.42
CA LEU A 17 -16.90 -0.57 5.42
C LEU A 17 -17.97 -0.33 4.34
N LYS A 18 -18.62 -1.40 3.86
CA LYS A 18 -19.71 -1.29 2.89
C LYS A 18 -20.88 -0.48 3.46
N ALA A 19 -21.26 -0.73 4.72
CA ALA A 19 -22.34 -0.02 5.39
C ALA A 19 -22.05 1.47 5.52
N ASP A 20 -20.85 1.84 5.97
CA ASP A 20 -20.47 3.25 6.17
C ASP A 20 -20.36 4.01 4.84
N LEU A 21 -19.82 3.37 3.80
CA LEU A 21 -19.78 3.95 2.45
C LEU A 21 -21.19 4.14 1.87
N LEU A 22 -22.10 3.15 2.01
CA LEU A 22 -23.50 3.29 1.57
C LEU A 22 -24.23 4.39 2.33
N ALA A 23 -24.05 4.48 3.65
CA ALA A 23 -24.65 5.53 4.48
C ALA A 23 -24.19 6.93 4.07
N ALA A 24 -22.95 7.05 3.56
CA ALA A 24 -22.40 8.30 3.02
C ALA A 24 -22.80 8.58 1.56
N GLY A 25 -23.62 7.71 0.94
CA GLY A 25 -24.10 7.88 -0.44
C GLY A 25 -23.09 7.47 -1.52
N VAL A 26 -22.04 6.73 -1.16
CA VAL A 26 -21.07 6.18 -2.12
C VAL A 26 -21.74 5.11 -2.98
N ARG A 27 -21.53 5.16 -4.29
CA ARG A 27 -22.14 4.24 -5.25
C ARG A 27 -21.19 3.09 -5.54
N PHE A 28 -21.72 1.88 -5.47
CA PHE A 28 -21.04 0.67 -5.92
C PHE A 28 -21.70 0.13 -7.17
N LYS A 29 -20.90 -0.32 -8.14
CA LYS A 29 -21.44 -1.11 -9.26
C LYS A 29 -21.82 -2.52 -8.82
N ASN A 30 -21.09 -3.09 -7.86
CA ASN A 30 -21.34 -4.37 -7.21
C ASN A 30 -20.54 -4.43 -5.89
N THR A 31 -20.92 -5.33 -4.98
CA THR A 31 -20.33 -5.44 -3.63
C THR A 31 -18.87 -5.86 -3.60
N GLY A 32 -18.34 -6.42 -4.70
CA GLY A 32 -16.94 -6.80 -4.85
C GLY A 32 -16.01 -5.65 -5.27
N GLU A 33 -16.56 -4.55 -5.80
CA GLU A 33 -15.78 -3.41 -6.34
C GLU A 33 -15.58 -2.27 -5.32
N ILE A 34 -15.63 -2.55 -4.01
CA ILE A 34 -15.37 -1.49 -3.00
C ILE A 34 -14.00 -0.81 -3.16
N HIS A 35 -13.05 -1.51 -3.79
CA HIS A 35 -11.70 -1.04 -4.11
C HIS A 35 -11.67 -0.07 -5.31
N LEU A 36 -12.80 0.12 -6.00
CA LEU A 36 -12.93 1.02 -7.15
C LEU A 36 -14.12 1.95 -6.90
N LEU A 37 -13.94 2.90 -5.98
CA LEU A 37 -14.88 4.00 -5.80
C LEU A 37 -15.20 4.63 -7.17
N HIS A 38 -16.46 5.01 -7.39
CA HIS A 38 -16.78 5.81 -8.56
C HIS A 38 -16.03 7.14 -8.49
N LYS A 39 -15.60 7.69 -9.63
CA LYS A 39 -14.66 8.83 -9.68
C LYS A 39 -15.15 10.06 -8.89
N GLU A 40 -16.45 10.31 -8.82
CA GLU A 40 -17.02 11.43 -8.05
C GLU A 40 -17.20 11.12 -6.56
N ASP A 41 -17.08 9.85 -6.15
CA ASP A 41 -17.34 9.44 -4.76
C ASP A 41 -16.04 9.43 -3.94
N TYR A 42 -14.87 9.53 -4.57
CA TYR A 42 -13.57 9.65 -3.88
C TYR A 42 -13.49 10.71 -2.78
N PRO A 43 -14.02 11.94 -2.94
CA PRO A 43 -13.96 12.96 -1.88
C PRO A 43 -14.66 12.53 -0.60
N ILE A 44 -15.70 11.70 -0.71
CA ILE A 44 -16.52 11.24 0.42
C ILE A 44 -16.06 9.85 0.90
N GLY A 45 -15.73 8.95 -0.03
CA GLY A 45 -15.38 7.57 0.26
C GLY A 45 -13.94 7.38 0.74
N LEU A 46 -12.97 8.17 0.28
CA LEU A 46 -11.58 8.02 0.73
C LEU A 46 -11.41 8.24 2.25
N PRO A 47 -11.98 9.29 2.87
CA PRO A 47 -11.91 9.45 4.32
C PRO A 47 -12.45 8.24 5.10
N ILE A 48 -13.53 7.62 4.60
CA ILE A 48 -14.12 6.42 5.21
C ILE A 48 -13.16 5.23 5.08
N ILE A 49 -12.67 4.95 3.87
CA ILE A 49 -11.68 3.87 3.65
C ILE A 49 -10.45 4.07 4.52
N PHE A 50 -10.00 5.31 4.66
CA PHE A 50 -8.87 5.66 5.51
C PHE A 50 -9.12 5.34 6.98
N ALA A 51 -10.29 5.68 7.51
CA ALA A 51 -10.70 5.32 8.86
C ALA A 51 -10.72 3.79 9.06
N HIS A 52 -11.27 3.03 8.10
CA HIS A 52 -11.30 1.56 8.20
C HIS A 52 -9.91 0.93 8.12
N LEU A 53 -8.97 1.49 7.35
CA LEU A 53 -7.59 0.98 7.28
C LEU A 53 -6.85 1.03 8.63
N GLN A 54 -7.26 1.91 9.53
CA GLN A 54 -6.73 2.04 10.89
C GLN A 54 -7.39 1.10 11.91
N MET A 55 -8.51 0.46 11.55
CA MET A 55 -9.19 -0.49 12.41
C MET A 55 -8.52 -1.88 12.38
N ALA A 56 -8.86 -2.73 13.35
CA ALA A 56 -8.30 -4.07 13.52
C ALA A 56 -8.89 -5.10 12.52
N TYR A 57 -8.71 -4.84 11.23
CA TYR A 57 -9.00 -5.80 10.17
C TYR A 57 -7.86 -6.82 10.01
N ASP A 58 -8.22 -8.04 9.60
CA ASP A 58 -7.25 -9.00 9.07
C ASP A 58 -6.50 -8.42 7.84
N ASP A 59 -5.37 -9.01 7.49
CA ASP A 59 -4.46 -8.45 6.48
C ASP A 59 -5.10 -8.30 5.09
N LEU A 60 -5.81 -9.32 4.62
CA LEU A 60 -6.39 -9.34 3.28
C LEU A 60 -7.48 -8.28 3.07
N PRO A 61 -8.47 -8.08 3.98
CA PRO A 61 -9.37 -6.94 3.90
C PRO A 61 -8.65 -5.59 3.82
N ARG A 62 -7.56 -5.38 4.58
CA ARG A 62 -6.76 -4.15 4.52
C ARG A 62 -6.06 -3.99 3.17
N ALA A 63 -5.55 -5.08 2.59
CA ALA A 63 -4.98 -5.09 1.26
C ALA A 63 -5.99 -4.63 0.19
N ILE A 64 -7.22 -5.14 0.24
CA ILE A 64 -8.31 -4.73 -0.67
C ILE A 64 -8.65 -3.25 -0.49
N MET A 65 -8.67 -2.74 0.74
CA MET A 65 -8.89 -1.31 0.99
C MET A 65 -7.77 -0.43 0.41
N ALA A 66 -6.52 -0.89 0.48
CA ALA A 66 -5.37 -0.15 -0.04
C ALA A 66 -5.42 0.05 -1.57
N GLU A 67 -6.11 -0.83 -2.30
CA GLU A 67 -6.31 -0.69 -3.75
C GLU A 67 -7.11 0.55 -4.13
N ALA A 68 -7.98 1.05 -3.24
CA ALA A 68 -8.75 2.27 -3.49
C ALA A 68 -7.86 3.50 -3.77
N PHE A 69 -6.61 3.48 -3.31
CA PHE A 69 -5.66 4.57 -3.53
C PHE A 69 -4.96 4.51 -4.90
N TYR A 70 -5.27 3.53 -5.75
CA TYR A 70 -4.58 3.34 -7.04
C TYR A 70 -5.06 4.29 -8.13
N TYR A 71 -6.17 5.00 -7.92
CA TYR A 71 -6.72 5.91 -8.91
C TYR A 71 -5.99 7.25 -8.93
N THR A 72 -4.88 7.30 -9.65
CA THR A 72 -3.95 8.45 -9.72
C THR A 72 -4.50 9.70 -10.44
N LYS A 73 -5.65 9.58 -11.13
CA LYS A 73 -6.31 10.71 -11.82
C LYS A 73 -7.17 11.57 -10.90
N ASN A 74 -7.36 11.17 -9.64
CA ASN A 74 -8.12 11.92 -8.65
C ASN A 74 -7.18 12.74 -7.75
N ILE A 75 -7.52 14.00 -7.49
CA ILE A 75 -6.68 14.86 -6.64
C ILE A 75 -6.69 14.44 -5.17
N HIS A 76 -7.78 13.85 -4.68
CA HIS A 76 -7.91 13.40 -3.30
C HIS A 76 -7.02 12.18 -3.03
N THR A 77 -6.90 11.23 -3.96
CA THR A 77 -5.94 10.11 -3.84
C THR A 77 -4.50 10.63 -3.87
N LEU A 78 -4.19 11.56 -4.78
CA LEU A 78 -2.87 12.18 -4.84
C LEU A 78 -2.51 12.89 -3.53
N ASN A 79 -3.47 13.58 -2.91
CA ASN A 79 -3.26 14.30 -1.65
C ASN A 79 -3.14 13.36 -0.44
N ALA A 80 -3.71 12.15 -0.48
CA ALA A 80 -3.66 11.18 0.61
C ALA A 80 -2.29 10.50 0.81
N TRP A 81 -1.29 10.78 -0.04
CA TRP A 81 0.03 10.13 0.05
C TRP A 81 0.71 10.24 1.44
N PRO A 82 0.74 11.40 2.13
CA PRO A 82 1.35 11.48 3.45
C PRO A 82 0.66 10.54 4.45
N ASP A 83 -0.67 10.49 4.39
CA ASP A 83 -1.46 9.68 5.30
C ASP A 83 -1.29 8.18 5.00
N ILE A 84 -1.19 7.80 3.72
CA ILE A 84 -0.86 6.42 3.29
C ILE A 84 0.56 6.06 3.74
N ALA A 85 1.51 7.00 3.69
CA ALA A 85 2.88 6.76 4.11
C ALA A 85 2.95 6.48 5.61
N GLU A 86 2.19 7.22 6.41
CA GLU A 86 2.05 6.96 7.83
C GLU A 86 1.50 5.56 8.10
N ILE A 87 0.36 5.19 7.49
CA ILE A 87 -0.22 3.84 7.63
C ILE A 87 0.77 2.75 7.19
N TYR A 88 1.48 2.94 6.08
CA TYR A 88 2.49 1.99 5.61
C TYR A 88 3.59 1.75 6.65
N THR A 89 4.11 2.82 7.26
CA THR A 89 5.17 2.71 8.26
C THR A 89 4.72 2.02 9.55
N GLN A 90 3.44 2.19 9.92
CA GLN A 90 2.83 1.57 11.10
C GLN A 90 2.36 0.13 10.84
N THR A 91 2.15 -0.25 9.58
CA THR A 91 1.65 -1.59 9.22
C THR A 91 2.75 -2.64 9.48
N PRO A 92 2.45 -3.75 10.17
CA PRO A 92 3.41 -4.84 10.38
C PRO A 92 3.93 -5.43 9.07
N ASN A 93 5.17 -5.94 9.07
CA ASN A 93 5.72 -6.64 7.89
C ASN A 93 5.13 -8.04 7.71
N GLN A 94 4.54 -8.60 8.76
CA GLN A 94 3.96 -9.93 8.78
C GLN A 94 2.43 -9.81 8.69
N ALA A 95 1.82 -10.69 7.91
CA ALA A 95 0.39 -10.72 7.73
C ALA A 95 -0.32 -11.00 9.06
N LEU A 96 -1.37 -10.22 9.32
CA LEU A 96 -2.37 -10.58 10.33
C LEU A 96 -3.16 -11.81 9.84
N PRO A 97 -3.29 -12.88 10.65
CA PRO A 97 -3.87 -14.14 10.19
C PRO A 97 -5.27 -13.98 9.62
N PHE A 98 -5.47 -14.32 8.34
CA PHE A 98 -6.80 -14.38 7.71
C PHE A 98 -7.48 -15.76 7.89
N SER A 99 -6.91 -16.64 8.71
CA SER A 99 -7.48 -17.95 9.06
C SER A 99 -7.01 -18.43 10.44
N ASP A 100 -7.85 -19.19 11.12
CA ASP A 100 -7.62 -19.72 12.47
C ASP A 100 -6.63 -20.91 12.49
N GLY A 101 -6.10 -21.30 11.33
CA GLY A 101 -5.08 -22.33 11.21
C GLY A 101 -3.68 -21.76 11.42
N ALA A 102 -2.76 -22.59 11.93
CA ALA A 102 -1.33 -22.32 11.96
C ALA A 102 -0.75 -22.31 10.55
N LEU A 103 -1.09 -21.28 9.76
CA LEU A 103 -0.37 -21.00 8.53
C LEU A 103 1.01 -20.43 8.89
N PRO A 104 2.03 -20.67 8.06
CA PRO A 104 3.32 -20.02 8.23
C PRO A 104 3.13 -18.50 8.25
N VAL A 105 3.99 -17.81 9.00
CA VAL A 105 4.05 -16.36 9.00
C VAL A 105 4.32 -15.88 7.55
N GLN A 106 3.34 -15.19 6.96
CA GLN A 106 3.42 -14.67 5.59
C GLN A 106 3.83 -13.19 5.62
N GLU A 107 4.42 -12.70 4.51
CA GLU A 107 4.58 -11.26 4.29
C GLU A 107 3.18 -10.60 4.23
N SER A 108 3.06 -9.38 4.72
CA SER A 108 1.78 -8.64 4.72
C SER A 108 1.40 -8.18 3.31
N ASP A 109 0.30 -8.71 2.77
CA ASP A 109 -0.34 -8.26 1.54
C ASP A 109 -0.78 -6.79 1.69
N ALA A 110 -1.26 -6.41 2.88
CA ALA A 110 -1.65 -5.03 3.17
C ALA A 110 -0.47 -4.06 3.04
N LYS A 111 0.69 -4.43 3.61
CA LYS A 111 1.90 -3.60 3.51
C LYS A 111 2.42 -3.51 2.10
N GLU A 112 2.35 -4.60 1.33
CA GLU A 112 2.70 -4.61 -0.09
C GLU A 112 1.78 -3.70 -0.91
N MET A 113 0.47 -3.79 -0.72
CA MET A 113 -0.50 -2.97 -1.44
C MET A 113 -0.35 -1.48 -1.10
N LEU A 114 -0.04 -1.15 0.15
CA LEU A 114 0.27 0.22 0.57
C LEU A 114 1.57 0.75 -0.08
N ALA A 115 2.63 -0.07 -0.17
CA ALA A 115 3.84 0.32 -0.91
C ALA A 115 3.56 0.61 -2.39
N ASN A 116 2.73 -0.23 -3.02
CA ASN A 116 2.29 -0.02 -4.40
C ASN A 116 1.43 1.25 -4.55
N ALA A 117 0.56 1.55 -3.60
CA ALA A 117 -0.20 2.81 -3.58
C ALA A 117 0.75 4.02 -3.52
N LEU A 118 1.73 4.01 -2.61
CA LEU A 118 2.74 5.06 -2.49
C LEU A 118 3.55 5.25 -3.77
N LEU A 119 3.92 4.15 -4.43
CA LEU A 119 4.63 4.18 -5.72
C LEU A 119 3.77 4.83 -6.82
N ARG A 120 2.51 4.42 -6.94
CA ARG A 120 1.57 4.96 -7.95
C ARG A 120 1.30 6.45 -7.74
N LEU A 121 1.18 6.85 -6.49
CA LEU A 121 0.91 8.24 -6.10
C LEU A 121 2.19 9.08 -5.98
N TYR A 122 3.37 8.54 -6.32
CA TYR A 122 4.62 9.28 -6.24
C TYR A 122 4.62 10.54 -7.12
N GLN A 123 5.19 11.62 -6.58
CA GLN A 123 5.45 12.87 -7.29
C GLN A 123 6.89 13.33 -6.98
N PRO A 124 7.59 14.05 -7.88
CA PRO A 124 8.98 14.44 -7.66
C PRO A 124 9.26 15.20 -6.36
N LYS A 125 8.27 15.94 -5.83
CA LYS A 125 8.35 16.64 -4.52
C LYS A 125 8.41 15.70 -3.31
N ARG A 126 8.12 14.41 -3.50
CA ARG A 126 8.12 13.36 -2.45
C ARG A 126 9.41 12.56 -2.41
N PHE A 127 10.42 12.96 -3.20
CA PHE A 127 11.68 12.23 -3.32
C PHE A 127 12.32 11.97 -1.95
N ASP A 128 12.47 13.00 -1.12
CA ASP A 128 13.10 12.88 0.20
C ASP A 128 12.29 11.98 1.15
N ALA A 129 10.96 12.10 1.13
CA ALA A 129 10.10 11.22 1.92
C ALA A 129 10.20 9.75 1.49
N VAL A 130 10.33 9.46 0.18
CA VAL A 130 10.57 8.09 -0.31
C VAL A 130 11.94 7.59 0.14
N VAL A 131 12.98 8.43 0.09
CA VAL A 131 14.31 8.07 0.59
C VAL A 131 14.25 7.68 2.07
N ASP A 132 13.57 8.46 2.90
CA ASP A 132 13.43 8.16 4.33
C ASP A 132 12.69 6.84 4.57
N ILE A 133 11.63 6.57 3.81
CA ILE A 133 10.86 5.32 3.90
C ILE A 133 11.71 4.10 3.51
N VAL A 134 12.49 4.20 2.43
CA VAL A 134 13.36 3.12 1.93
C VAL A 134 14.57 2.91 2.83
N ARG A 135 15.10 3.95 3.47
CA ARG A 135 16.21 3.81 4.42
C ARG A 135 15.79 3.13 5.72
N ASN A 136 14.52 3.16 6.11
CA ASN A 136 14.07 2.60 7.38
C ASN A 136 13.93 1.06 7.31
N PRO A 137 14.84 0.27 7.91
CA PRO A 137 14.81 -1.19 7.82
C PRO A 137 13.56 -1.83 8.45
N ARG A 138 12.85 -1.11 9.33
CA ARG A 138 11.57 -1.60 9.90
C ARG A 138 10.48 -1.79 8.85
N ASN A 139 10.63 -1.18 7.68
CA ASN A 139 9.71 -1.37 6.56
C ASN A 139 9.95 -2.66 5.77
N GLY A 140 10.93 -3.49 6.16
CA GLY A 140 11.10 -4.83 5.62
C GLY A 140 11.35 -4.86 4.11
N ARG A 141 10.88 -5.92 3.44
CA ARG A 141 11.16 -6.19 2.02
C ARG A 141 10.30 -5.37 1.05
N THR A 142 9.14 -4.87 1.49
CA THR A 142 8.25 -4.02 0.67
C THR A 142 8.91 -2.70 0.26
N ARG A 143 9.99 -2.29 0.94
CA ARG A 143 10.86 -1.18 0.50
C ARG A 143 11.41 -1.32 -0.92
N ILE A 144 11.57 -2.55 -1.42
CA ILE A 144 12.06 -2.82 -2.78
C ILE A 144 11.16 -2.18 -3.84
N ILE A 145 9.84 -2.13 -3.59
CA ILE A 145 8.84 -1.50 -4.48
C ILE A 145 9.10 0.00 -4.61
N LEU A 146 9.50 0.63 -3.51
CA LEU A 146 9.73 2.07 -3.39
C LEU A 146 11.11 2.50 -3.89
N LEU A 147 11.94 1.60 -4.41
CA LEU A 147 13.21 1.94 -5.10
C LEU A 147 12.98 2.55 -6.48
N GLU A 148 11.86 2.21 -7.13
CA GLU A 148 11.57 2.58 -8.52
C GLU A 148 11.67 4.09 -8.79
N PRO A 149 11.15 5.00 -7.94
CA PRO A 149 11.31 6.44 -8.14
C PRO A 149 12.77 6.91 -8.14
N LEU A 150 13.64 6.30 -7.32
CA LEU A 150 15.07 6.62 -7.25
C LEU A 150 15.79 6.11 -8.50
N LEU A 151 15.50 4.87 -8.89
CA LEU A 151 16.09 4.22 -10.06
C LEU A 151 15.80 4.98 -11.35
N ARG A 152 14.56 5.47 -11.53
CA ARG A 152 14.15 6.27 -12.72
C ARG A 152 14.97 7.54 -12.91
N VAL A 153 15.51 8.11 -11.83
CA VAL A 153 16.24 9.38 -11.86
C VAL A 153 17.72 9.22 -11.51
N ARG A 154 18.22 8.00 -11.33
CA ARG A 154 19.60 7.73 -10.86
C ARG A 154 20.69 8.41 -11.70
N ASN A 155 20.52 8.45 -13.03
CA ASN A 155 21.47 9.08 -13.95
C ASN A 155 21.25 10.60 -14.11
N ARG A 156 20.14 11.13 -13.57
CA ARG A 156 19.72 12.54 -13.72
C ARG A 156 19.83 13.33 -12.42
N ARG A 157 19.96 12.66 -11.28
CA ARG A 157 20.08 13.26 -9.95
C ARG A 157 21.22 12.56 -9.20
N VAL A 158 22.31 13.29 -8.97
CA VAL A 158 23.48 12.80 -8.23
C VAL A 158 23.06 12.17 -6.89
N ARG A 159 22.23 12.88 -6.12
CA ARG A 159 21.66 12.40 -4.85
C ARG A 159 20.93 11.05 -4.96
N ALA A 160 20.28 10.75 -6.09
CA ALA A 160 19.60 9.47 -6.25
C ALA A 160 20.59 8.32 -6.41
N MET A 161 21.68 8.52 -7.15
CA MET A 161 22.74 7.50 -7.26
C MET A 161 23.46 7.29 -5.93
N GLU A 162 23.75 8.37 -5.19
CA GLU A 162 24.36 8.30 -3.87
C GLU A 162 23.52 7.48 -2.90
N VAL A 163 22.21 7.78 -2.81
CA VAL A 163 21.28 7.01 -1.97
C VAL A 163 21.22 5.55 -2.42
N LEU A 164 21.13 5.27 -3.73
CA LEU A 164 21.08 3.89 -4.21
C LEU A 164 22.34 3.09 -3.86
N LYS A 165 23.53 3.71 -3.90
CA LYS A 165 24.79 3.08 -3.47
C LYS A 165 24.83 2.83 -1.97
N GLU A 166 24.37 3.79 -1.16
CA GLU A 166 24.23 3.62 0.29
C GLU A 166 23.32 2.43 0.62
N LEU A 167 22.19 2.31 -0.08
CA LEU A 167 21.22 1.24 0.14
C LEU A 167 21.72 -0.15 -0.26
N MET A 168 22.82 -0.27 -1.02
CA MET A 168 23.43 -1.58 -1.30
C MET A 168 24.03 -2.24 -0.05
N ALA A 169 24.33 -1.47 0.99
CA ALA A 169 24.78 -2.02 2.27
C ALA A 169 23.65 -2.71 3.05
N ASP A 170 22.39 -2.56 2.64
CA ASP A 170 21.24 -3.23 3.22
C ASP A 170 21.03 -4.60 2.53
N PRO A 171 21.19 -5.74 3.24
CA PRO A 171 21.07 -7.07 2.64
C PRO A 171 19.71 -7.34 1.98
N VAL A 172 18.64 -6.68 2.43
CA VAL A 172 17.31 -6.84 1.86
C VAL A 172 17.21 -6.15 0.49
N LEU A 173 17.98 -5.08 0.29
CA LEU A 173 17.93 -4.26 -0.93
C LEU A 173 19.05 -4.59 -1.90
N GLU A 174 20.18 -5.12 -1.42
CA GLU A 174 21.37 -5.44 -2.22
C GLU A 174 21.02 -6.22 -3.48
N THR A 175 20.38 -7.39 -3.34
CA THR A 175 20.01 -8.25 -4.48
C THR A 175 19.17 -7.48 -5.50
N ALA A 176 18.13 -6.78 -5.04
CA ALA A 176 17.24 -6.04 -5.92
C ALA A 176 17.92 -4.84 -6.60
N LEU A 177 18.95 -4.26 -5.98
CA LEU A 177 19.73 -3.16 -6.55
C LEU A 177 20.76 -3.66 -7.57
N SER A 178 21.46 -4.76 -7.26
CA SER A 178 22.41 -5.41 -8.17
C SER A 178 21.73 -5.90 -9.45
N GLU A 179 20.57 -6.56 -9.35
CA GLU A 179 19.77 -7.00 -10.51
C GLU A 179 19.35 -5.83 -11.41
N ARG A 180 19.23 -4.63 -10.83
CA ARG A 180 18.87 -3.40 -11.55
C ARG A 180 20.09 -2.61 -12.01
N GLY A 181 21.29 -3.16 -11.87
CA GLY A 181 22.55 -2.57 -12.33
C GLY A 181 23.02 -1.37 -11.50
N VAL A 182 22.73 -1.35 -10.20
CA VAL A 182 23.35 -0.42 -9.25
C VAL A 182 24.63 -1.08 -8.73
N GLY A 183 25.76 -0.39 -8.88
CA GLY A 183 27.09 -0.77 -8.42
C GLY A 183 27.96 0.45 -8.13
#